data_AF-Q83D09-F1
#
_entry.id   AF-Q83D09-F1
#
_cell.length_a   1.000
_cell.length_b   1.000
_cell.length_c   1.000
_cell.angle_alpha   90.00
_cell.angle_beta   90.00
_cell.angle_gamma   90.00
#
_symmetry.space_group_name_H-M   'P 1'
#
loop_
_entity.id
_entity.type
_entity.pdbx_description
1 polymer ?
#
loop_
_entity_poly.entity_id
_entity_poly.type
_entity_poly.pdbx_seq_one_letter_code
_entity_poly.pdbx_strand_id
1 'polypeptide(L)'
;MTSKLVISALGLCVSGALSTTLASTPATTNQQITKRIDYLQAQINELRTQQKKERQKKKAPYRKCSKKSCKYHSSRLSIGPYLHKTPAFDGSDLIINVPTVREDARLLLLQHQLEEECRALGVPLPEMPRVVFSGKLEGQTSYGSTYAGSRNANINFSGAEFDTYVQANPWVSGYMALDYDPDELADGSRVFMNRAFIMIGNLSRFPFYTSIGQVYVPFGRYSSMMITTPVTQALGRTRARAITLGYQQTGNNALHAELYGYQGLTNNFSRSNHNDQWGTDVGYEFSNGDRVSGEIGASFISNLADSQGMQATAFLDNETLRHRVSALGVYGSLAIKPVVFIAEYISALKSFDINDVNFANRGARPTAFHTEANYTFKTGSKPSSIGIGYGHTSQALGVGLPQDRYSVFYNVNIWKDTNFALEYRHDVNYTRNAISTGTNPTPAKVVADLGKSDNVVTAQFDLYF
;
A
#
# COMPACT_ATOMS: atom_id res chain seq x y z
N MET A 1 -40.66 20.07 18.78
CA MET A 1 -40.88 20.35 17.35
C MET A 1 -39.68 21.10 16.79
N THR A 2 -39.39 20.83 15.53
CA THR A 2 -38.23 21.18 14.69
C THR A 2 -37.89 22.66 14.55
N SER A 3 -36.60 22.99 14.38
CA SER A 3 -36.02 23.59 13.16
C SER A 3 -34.98 24.71 13.41
N LYS A 4 -33.77 24.46 12.87
CA LYS A 4 -32.82 25.34 12.14
C LYS A 4 -32.73 26.84 12.50
N LEU A 5 -31.50 27.30 12.75
CA LEU A 5 -31.07 28.66 12.38
C LEU A 5 -29.59 28.67 11.96
N VAL A 6 -29.40 29.09 10.70
CA VAL A 6 -28.14 29.37 10.00
C VAL A 6 -27.72 30.79 10.37
N ILE A 7 -26.45 30.96 10.71
CA ILE A 7 -25.86 32.25 11.10
C ILE A 7 -25.36 32.96 9.84
N SER A 8 -26.06 34.02 9.44
CA SER A 8 -25.59 35.03 8.49
C SER A 8 -24.75 36.07 9.24
N ALA A 9 -23.49 36.24 8.84
CA ALA A 9 -22.60 37.26 9.39
C ALA A 9 -22.84 38.60 8.69
N LEU A 10 -23.13 39.61 9.52
CA LEU A 10 -23.55 40.96 9.19
C LEU A 10 -22.54 41.76 8.36
N GLY A 11 -23.07 42.54 7.42
CA GLY A 11 -22.50 43.81 7.03
C GLY A 11 -22.82 44.90 8.06
N LEU A 12 -21.88 45.82 8.27
CA LEU A 12 -22.16 47.13 8.86
C LEU A 12 -21.26 48.19 8.22
N CYS A 13 -21.93 49.13 7.57
CA CYS A 13 -21.46 50.48 7.29
C CYS A 13 -21.07 51.19 8.59
N VAL A 14 -19.94 51.90 8.61
CA VAL A 14 -19.84 53.19 9.30
C VAL A 14 -18.92 54.11 8.50
N SER A 15 -19.54 55.12 7.90
CA SER A 15 -18.96 56.38 7.49
C SER A 15 -18.72 57.26 8.72
N GLY A 16 -17.59 57.96 8.79
CA GLY A 16 -17.32 58.92 9.86
C GLY A 16 -15.87 59.42 9.84
N ALA A 17 -15.68 60.59 9.23
CA ALA A 17 -14.44 61.35 9.29
C ALA A 17 -14.13 61.78 10.74
N LEU A 18 -12.85 61.78 11.13
CA LEU A 18 -12.25 62.87 11.91
C LEU A 18 -10.73 62.81 11.94
N SER A 19 -10.20 64.00 11.76
CA SER A 19 -8.83 64.45 11.62
C SER A 19 -7.94 64.24 12.86
N THR A 20 -6.64 64.16 12.56
CA THR A 20 -5.51 64.81 13.26
C THR A 20 -5.05 64.34 14.66
N THR A 21 -3.78 63.91 14.64
CA THR A 21 -2.63 64.37 15.46
C THR A 21 -2.14 63.55 16.65
N LEU A 22 -0.80 63.34 16.62
CA LEU A 22 0.17 63.03 17.69
C LEU A 22 0.27 61.53 18.08
N ALA A 23 1.44 60.89 18.24
CA ALA A 23 2.84 61.29 18.11
C ALA A 23 3.74 60.02 18.03
N SER A 24 4.90 60.18 17.39
CA SER A 24 6.17 59.42 17.45
C SER A 24 6.38 58.46 18.65
N THR A 25 6.85 57.21 18.49
CA THR A 25 8.21 56.83 18.01
C THR A 25 8.29 55.31 17.68
N PRO A 26 8.74 54.89 16.46
CA PRO A 26 9.21 53.52 16.25
C PRO A 26 10.57 53.41 15.52
N ALA A 27 11.47 54.37 15.69
CA ALA A 27 12.75 54.37 14.98
C ALA A 27 13.70 53.21 15.39
N THR A 28 13.66 52.75 16.65
CA THR A 28 14.56 51.72 17.17
C THR A 28 14.21 50.30 16.67
N THR A 29 12.93 50.02 16.41
CA THR A 29 12.46 48.69 15.99
C THR A 29 12.88 48.37 14.56
N ASN A 30 12.89 49.37 13.66
CA ASN A 30 13.23 49.16 12.25
C ASN A 30 14.70 48.75 12.06
N GLN A 31 15.63 49.35 12.80
CA GLN A 31 17.05 49.00 12.70
C GLN A 31 17.35 47.56 13.14
N GLN A 32 16.66 47.05 14.16
CA GLN A 32 16.84 45.66 14.61
C GLN A 32 16.31 44.65 13.60
N ILE A 33 15.18 44.97 12.96
CA ILE A 33 14.59 44.14 11.88
C ILE A 33 15.55 44.07 10.70
N THR A 34 16.12 45.20 10.25
CA THR A 34 17.07 45.22 9.13
C THR A 34 18.31 44.38 9.42
N LYS A 35 18.89 44.48 10.63
CA LYS A 35 20.05 43.64 11.03
C LYS A 35 19.74 42.14 10.99
N ARG A 36 18.53 41.72 11.39
CA ARG A 36 18.12 40.30 11.32
C ARG A 36 17.95 39.83 9.88
N ILE A 37 17.40 40.68 9.00
CA ILE A 37 17.28 40.38 7.57
C ILE A 37 18.66 40.19 6.96
N ASP A 38 19.61 41.08 7.22
CA ASP A 38 20.98 40.98 6.69
C ASP A 38 21.70 39.71 7.19
N TYR A 39 21.53 39.36 8.46
CA TYR A 39 22.10 38.14 9.03
C TYR A 39 21.52 36.86 8.38
N LEU A 40 20.21 36.80 8.19
CA LEU A 40 19.55 35.68 7.52
C LEU A 40 19.98 35.57 6.05
N GLN A 41 20.10 36.71 5.36
CA GLN A 41 20.57 36.76 3.97
C GLN A 41 22.00 36.20 3.85
N ALA A 42 22.88 36.53 4.81
CA ALA A 42 24.24 36.00 4.86
C ALA A 42 24.28 34.47 5.06
N GLN A 43 23.47 33.93 5.98
CA GLN A 43 23.38 32.48 6.18
C GLN A 43 22.86 31.74 4.95
N ILE A 44 21.85 32.30 4.25
CA ILE A 44 21.33 31.72 3.00
C ILE A 44 22.43 31.67 1.92
N ASN A 45 23.25 32.71 1.81
CA ASN A 45 24.35 32.75 0.85
C ASN A 45 25.45 31.72 1.18
N GLU A 46 25.75 31.53 2.46
CA GLU A 46 26.72 30.52 2.90
C GLU A 46 26.24 29.10 2.58
N LEU A 47 24.97 28.79 2.88
CA LEU A 47 24.35 27.51 2.55
C LEU A 47 24.35 27.24 1.03
N ARG A 48 24.01 28.25 0.21
CA ARG A 48 24.11 28.12 -1.26
C ARG A 48 25.53 27.84 -1.74
N THR A 49 26.52 28.41 -1.07
CA THR A 49 27.94 28.21 -1.40
C THR A 49 28.40 26.81 -1.01
N GLN A 50 27.95 26.30 0.14
CA GLN A 50 28.18 24.91 0.57
C GLN A 50 27.55 23.92 -0.42
N GLN A 51 26.29 24.16 -0.83
CA GLN A 51 25.63 23.34 -1.86
C GLN A 51 26.40 23.35 -3.19
N LYS A 52 26.93 24.51 -3.64
CA LYS A 52 27.77 24.57 -4.84
C LYS A 52 29.06 23.76 -4.69
N LYS A 53 29.72 23.81 -3.53
CA LYS A 53 30.94 23.02 -3.25
C LYS A 53 30.65 21.52 -3.22
N GLU A 54 29.55 21.09 -2.61
CA GLU A 54 29.11 19.69 -2.65
C GLU A 54 28.78 19.22 -4.07
N ARG A 55 28.13 20.07 -4.87
CA ARG A 55 27.85 19.80 -6.30
C ARG A 55 29.13 19.63 -7.12
N GLN A 56 30.20 20.40 -6.83
CA GLN A 56 31.48 20.24 -7.50
C GLN A 56 32.20 18.94 -7.08
N LYS A 57 32.11 18.54 -5.80
CA LYS A 57 32.70 17.28 -5.31
C LYS A 57 32.03 16.02 -5.90
N LYS A 58 30.76 16.08 -6.31
CA LYS A 58 30.03 14.91 -6.85
C LYS A 58 30.19 14.66 -8.35
N LYS A 59 30.99 15.43 -9.09
CA LYS A 59 31.34 15.07 -10.48
C LYS A 59 32.45 14.01 -10.47
N ALA A 60 32.08 12.74 -10.28
CA ALA A 60 32.98 11.63 -10.55
C ALA A 60 33.49 11.74 -12.01
N PRO A 61 34.79 11.55 -12.27
CA PRO A 61 35.34 11.68 -13.61
C PRO A 61 34.82 10.55 -14.48
N TYR A 62 33.93 10.86 -15.43
CA TYR A 62 33.55 9.94 -16.48
C TYR A 62 34.80 9.62 -17.29
N ARG A 63 35.34 8.41 -17.15
CA ARG A 63 36.53 7.96 -17.89
C ARG A 63 36.18 7.95 -19.38
N LYS A 64 36.73 8.90 -20.15
CA LYS A 64 36.71 8.86 -21.61
C LYS A 64 37.63 7.73 -22.07
N CYS A 65 37.07 6.57 -22.42
CA CYS A 65 37.82 5.50 -23.07
C CYS A 65 37.98 5.78 -24.57
N SER A 66 39.21 5.70 -25.06
CA SER A 66 39.54 5.67 -26.47
C SER A 66 39.76 4.22 -26.93
N LYS A 67 38.74 3.61 -27.53
CA LYS A 67 38.81 2.52 -28.54
C LYS A 67 37.39 2.04 -28.86
N LYS A 68 37.14 1.75 -30.15
CA LYS A 68 35.82 1.62 -30.82
C LYS A 68 34.90 0.45 -30.37
N SER A 69 35.05 -0.09 -29.17
CA SER A 69 34.14 -1.12 -28.66
C SER A 69 34.05 -1.14 -27.13
N CYS A 70 33.54 -0.08 -26.52
CA CYS A 70 32.97 -0.19 -25.16
C CYS A 70 31.45 -0.19 -25.27
N LYS A 71 30.84 -1.37 -25.47
CA LYS A 71 29.42 -1.58 -25.11
C LYS A 71 29.36 -1.97 -23.63
N TYR A 72 29.59 -1.01 -22.74
CA TYR A 72 29.15 -1.12 -21.36
C TYR A 72 28.82 0.27 -20.84
N HIS A 73 27.58 0.72 -21.10
CA HIS A 73 27.01 1.87 -20.41
C HIS A 73 26.48 1.37 -19.06
N SER A 74 27.33 1.42 -18.03
CA SER A 74 26.91 1.11 -16.64
C SER A 74 25.77 2.02 -16.15
N SER A 75 25.40 3.07 -16.89
CA SER A 75 24.25 3.93 -16.60
C SER A 75 22.88 3.31 -16.91
N ARG A 76 22.83 2.24 -17.72
CA ARG A 76 21.56 1.58 -18.09
C ARG A 76 21.12 0.50 -17.11
N LEU A 77 22.00 0.05 -16.23
CA LEU A 77 21.71 -0.92 -15.18
C LEU A 77 21.97 -0.27 -13.84
N SER A 78 21.00 -0.26 -12.95
CA SER A 78 21.17 0.34 -11.63
C SER A 78 20.40 -0.43 -10.57
N ILE A 79 20.89 -0.40 -9.34
CA ILE A 79 20.07 -0.67 -8.17
C ILE A 79 19.36 0.64 -7.84
N GLY A 80 18.03 0.61 -7.82
CA GLY A 80 17.20 1.77 -7.45
C GLY A 80 16.56 1.52 -6.09
N PRO A 81 16.01 2.56 -5.42
CA PRO A 81 15.22 2.31 -4.22
C PRO A 81 14.12 1.31 -4.55
N TYR A 82 13.69 0.51 -3.56
CA TYR A 82 12.55 -0.39 -3.68
C TYR A 82 11.44 0.29 -4.48
N LEU A 83 11.15 -0.24 -5.68
CA LEU A 83 10.37 0.48 -6.70
C LEU A 83 8.92 0.70 -6.27
N HIS A 84 8.50 0.01 -5.23
CA HIS A 84 7.25 0.25 -4.52
C HIS A 84 7.37 1.35 -3.45
N LYS A 85 8.40 2.21 -3.43
CA LYS A 85 8.55 3.14 -2.30
C LYS A 85 9.47 4.34 -2.55
N THR A 86 9.03 5.48 -2.03
CA THR A 86 9.91 6.62 -1.73
C THR A 86 10.48 6.44 -0.32
N PRO A 87 11.81 6.33 -0.14
CA PRO A 87 12.42 6.38 1.18
C PRO A 87 12.35 7.82 1.72
N ALA A 88 11.20 8.23 2.22
CA ALA A 88 11.04 9.51 2.89
C ALA A 88 11.17 9.34 4.42
N PHE A 89 11.85 10.31 5.03
CA PHE A 89 12.21 10.37 6.45
C PHE A 89 11.03 10.85 7.34
N ASP A 90 9.79 10.49 7.00
CA ASP A 90 8.63 10.70 7.87
C ASP A 90 8.19 9.35 8.45
N GLY A 91 7.81 9.33 9.72
CA GLY A 91 7.29 8.12 10.33
C GLY A 91 5.96 7.67 9.70
N SER A 92 5.28 8.55 8.93
CA SER A 92 4.10 8.17 8.13
C SER A 92 4.44 7.26 6.96
N ASP A 93 5.72 7.23 6.57
CA ASP A 93 6.25 6.38 5.51
C ASP A 93 6.93 5.12 6.09
N LEU A 94 6.70 4.79 7.36
CA LEU A 94 7.15 3.55 7.98
C LEU A 94 6.27 2.41 7.49
N ILE A 95 6.79 1.67 6.51
CA ILE A 95 6.02 0.70 5.75
C ILE A 95 6.48 -0.68 6.15
N ILE A 96 5.49 -1.51 6.50
CA ILE A 96 5.62 -2.97 6.54
C ILE A 96 4.82 -3.61 5.40
N ASN A 97 3.62 -3.11 5.10
CA ASN A 97 2.75 -3.67 4.07
C ASN A 97 2.39 -2.61 3.02
N VAL A 98 3.18 -2.52 1.94
CA VAL A 98 2.79 -1.70 0.79
C VAL A 98 1.62 -2.38 0.07
N PRO A 99 0.55 -1.65 -0.27
CA PRO A 99 -0.42 -2.09 -1.26
C PRO A 99 0.29 -2.49 -2.56
N THR A 100 0.40 -3.79 -2.85
CA THR A 100 0.86 -4.30 -4.15
C THR A 100 -0.24 -4.19 -5.23
N VAL A 101 -1.24 -3.33 -4.99
CA VAL A 101 -2.40 -3.08 -5.85
C VAL A 101 -2.19 -1.73 -6.55
N ARG A 102 -2.56 -1.63 -7.83
CA ARG A 102 -2.30 -0.46 -8.69
C ARG A 102 -0.81 -0.16 -8.90
N GLU A 103 0.00 -1.21 -8.94
CA GLU A 103 1.46 -1.11 -9.04
C GLU A 103 1.91 -0.50 -10.39
N ASP A 104 1.18 -0.79 -11.45
CA ASP A 104 1.34 -0.16 -12.77
C ASP A 104 1.15 1.35 -12.73
N ALA A 105 0.04 1.85 -12.16
CA ALA A 105 -0.19 3.28 -11.98
C ALA A 105 0.96 3.94 -11.21
N ARG A 106 1.41 3.28 -10.15
CA ARG A 106 2.49 3.76 -9.29
C ARG A 106 3.82 3.89 -10.03
N LEU A 107 4.22 2.88 -10.79
CA LEU A 107 5.47 2.94 -11.56
C LEU A 107 5.43 4.05 -12.61
N LEU A 108 4.27 4.26 -13.24
CA LEU A 108 4.06 5.38 -14.18
C LEU A 108 4.12 6.75 -13.46
N LEU A 109 3.58 6.86 -12.24
CA LEU A 109 3.70 8.07 -11.42
C LEU A 109 5.15 8.34 -11.02
N LEU A 110 5.93 7.32 -10.66
CA LEU A 110 7.36 7.45 -10.35
C LEU A 110 8.14 7.93 -11.58
N GLN A 111 7.81 7.43 -12.76
CA GLN A 111 8.41 7.93 -14.00
C GLN A 111 8.05 9.40 -14.23
N HIS A 112 6.78 9.78 -14.05
CA HIS A 112 6.34 11.17 -14.16
C HIS A 112 7.07 12.09 -13.17
N GLN A 113 7.17 11.71 -11.90
CA GLN A 113 7.90 12.45 -10.87
C GLN A 113 9.38 12.62 -11.22
N LEU A 114 10.04 11.57 -11.69
CA LEU A 114 11.42 11.66 -12.17
C LEU A 114 11.56 12.65 -13.34
N GLU A 115 10.61 12.65 -14.28
CA GLU A 115 10.62 13.61 -15.40
C GLU A 115 10.44 15.05 -14.91
N GLU A 116 9.56 15.30 -13.95
CA GLU A 116 9.37 16.61 -13.33
C GLU A 116 10.61 17.07 -12.56
N GLU A 117 11.22 16.19 -11.77
CA GLU A 117 12.45 16.49 -11.02
C GLU A 117 13.62 16.81 -11.95
N CYS A 118 13.83 16.03 -13.00
CA CYS A 118 14.87 16.32 -14.00
C CYS A 118 14.63 17.67 -14.68
N ARG A 119 13.38 17.99 -15.03
CA ARG A 119 13.00 19.27 -15.61
C ARG A 119 13.26 20.43 -14.64
N ALA A 120 12.88 20.29 -13.37
CA ALA A 120 13.10 21.29 -12.34
C ALA A 120 14.59 21.53 -12.05
N LEU A 121 15.41 20.48 -12.13
CA LEU A 121 16.86 20.56 -11.94
C LEU A 121 17.62 20.99 -13.21
N GLY A 122 16.96 21.05 -14.38
CA GLY A 122 17.59 21.36 -15.66
C GLY A 122 18.60 20.29 -16.12
N VAL A 123 18.41 19.03 -15.69
CA VAL A 123 19.26 17.90 -16.08
C VAL A 123 18.54 17.04 -17.13
N PRO A 124 19.27 16.41 -18.07
CA PRO A 124 18.64 15.52 -19.04
C PRO A 124 18.03 14.30 -18.34
N LEU A 125 16.94 13.78 -18.92
CA LEU A 125 16.36 12.50 -18.49
C LEU A 125 17.39 11.37 -18.65
N PRO A 126 17.34 10.34 -17.80
CA PRO A 126 18.13 9.14 -18.00
C PRO A 126 17.87 8.53 -19.38
N GLU A 127 18.93 8.10 -20.06
CA GLU A 127 18.81 7.44 -21.36
C GLU A 127 18.09 6.09 -21.25
N MET A 128 17.20 5.80 -22.22
CA MET A 128 16.52 4.52 -22.36
C MET A 128 17.16 3.68 -23.49
N PRO A 129 17.14 2.34 -23.43
CA PRO A 129 16.50 1.52 -22.39
C PRO A 129 17.30 1.50 -21.08
N ARG A 130 16.57 1.37 -19.96
CA ARG A 130 17.15 1.25 -18.62
C ARG A 130 16.50 0.09 -17.86
N VAL A 131 17.29 -0.59 -17.04
CA VAL A 131 16.89 -1.64 -16.14
C VAL A 131 17.24 -1.24 -14.71
N VAL A 132 16.27 -1.31 -13.82
CA VAL A 132 16.41 -1.04 -12.40
C VAL A 132 16.12 -2.33 -11.65
N PHE A 133 17.08 -2.76 -10.84
CA PHE A 133 16.85 -3.83 -9.88
C PHE A 133 16.51 -3.22 -8.52
N SER A 134 15.57 -3.85 -7.83
CA SER A 134 15.27 -3.58 -6.44
C SER A 134 14.80 -4.85 -5.75
N GLY A 135 14.51 -4.77 -4.46
CA GLY A 135 13.87 -5.88 -3.78
C GLY A 135 13.82 -5.72 -2.28
N LYS A 136 13.46 -6.81 -1.62
CA LYS A 136 13.42 -6.89 -0.16
C LYS A 136 13.80 -8.28 0.33
N LEU A 137 14.26 -8.33 1.57
CA LEU A 137 14.56 -9.51 2.35
C LEU A 137 13.93 -9.34 3.73
N GLU A 138 13.19 -10.33 4.20
CA GLU A 138 12.38 -10.24 5.41
C GLU A 138 12.65 -11.46 6.30
N GLY A 139 13.25 -11.23 7.47
CA GLY A 139 13.46 -12.24 8.50
C GLY A 139 12.50 -12.02 9.66
N GLN A 140 11.89 -13.10 10.16
CA GLN A 140 10.93 -13.06 11.26
C GLN A 140 11.28 -14.06 12.36
N THR A 141 10.96 -13.67 13.59
CA THR A 141 10.81 -14.60 14.70
C THR A 141 9.47 -14.34 15.38
N SER A 142 8.79 -15.40 15.78
CA SER A 142 7.50 -15.28 16.44
C SER A 142 7.39 -16.23 17.62
N TYR A 143 6.66 -15.81 18.64
CA TYR A 143 6.31 -16.62 19.80
C TYR A 143 4.85 -16.40 20.14
N GLY A 144 4.11 -17.49 20.36
CA GLY A 144 2.67 -17.38 20.54
C GLY A 144 2.01 -18.61 21.13
N SER A 145 0.71 -18.48 21.37
CA SER A 145 -0.19 -19.56 21.77
C SER A 145 -1.29 -19.70 20.73
N THR A 146 -1.49 -20.91 20.21
CA THR A 146 -2.57 -21.18 19.25
C THR A 146 -3.94 -21.21 19.93
N TYR A 147 -5.03 -21.25 19.15
CA TYR A 147 -6.38 -21.52 19.67
C TYR A 147 -6.46 -22.81 20.51
N ALA A 148 -5.65 -23.82 20.19
CA ALA A 148 -5.59 -25.06 20.96
C ALA A 148 -4.88 -24.90 22.32
N GLY A 149 -4.26 -23.74 22.60
CA GLY A 149 -3.48 -23.45 23.79
C GLY A 149 -2.02 -23.93 23.73
N SER A 150 -1.61 -24.56 22.62
CA SER A 150 -0.22 -24.96 22.42
C SER A 150 0.66 -23.73 22.20
N ARG A 151 1.84 -23.73 22.81
CA ARG A 151 2.84 -22.68 22.60
C ARG A 151 3.71 -23.03 21.39
N ASN A 152 4.02 -22.04 20.57
CA ASN A 152 4.90 -22.19 19.42
C ASN A 152 5.93 -21.06 19.39
N ALA A 153 7.14 -21.39 18.97
CA ALA A 153 8.20 -20.45 18.65
C ALA A 153 8.68 -20.77 17.24
N ASN A 154 8.76 -19.76 16.37
CA ASN A 154 9.17 -19.93 14.98
C ASN A 154 10.28 -18.93 14.64
N ILE A 155 11.21 -19.35 13.80
CA ILE A 155 12.17 -18.50 13.11
C ILE A 155 11.95 -18.79 11.64
N ASN A 156 11.57 -17.76 10.89
CA ASN A 156 11.30 -17.90 9.47
C ASN A 156 12.04 -16.80 8.71
N PHE A 157 12.51 -17.13 7.52
CA PHE A 157 12.75 -16.10 6.52
C PHE A 157 11.39 -15.93 5.84
N SER A 158 10.68 -14.85 6.13
CA SER A 158 9.26 -14.74 5.76
C SER A 158 9.04 -14.29 4.33
N GLY A 159 10.04 -13.65 3.72
CA GLY A 159 9.90 -13.10 2.38
C GLY A 159 11.22 -12.67 1.78
N ALA A 160 11.31 -12.81 0.45
CA ALA A 160 12.39 -12.27 -0.35
C ALA A 160 11.82 -12.03 -1.74
N GLU A 161 11.97 -10.80 -2.21
CA GLU A 161 11.45 -10.36 -3.50
C GLU A 161 12.62 -9.77 -4.30
N PHE A 162 12.73 -10.16 -5.56
CA PHE A 162 13.64 -9.56 -6.51
C PHE A 162 12.86 -8.92 -7.65
N ASP A 163 12.97 -7.59 -7.72
CA ASP A 163 12.29 -6.75 -8.70
C ASP A 163 13.19 -6.43 -9.87
N THR A 164 12.59 -6.41 -11.06
CA THR A 164 13.22 -5.91 -12.27
C THR A 164 12.25 -4.98 -12.98
N TYR A 165 12.61 -3.69 -13.06
CA TYR A 165 11.87 -2.68 -13.80
C TYR A 165 12.63 -2.25 -15.04
N VAL A 166 11.98 -2.39 -16.19
CA VAL A 166 12.52 -2.14 -17.51
C VAL A 166 11.82 -0.93 -18.12
N GLN A 167 12.54 0.16 -18.29
CA GLN A 167 12.10 1.32 -19.04
C GLN A 167 12.59 1.18 -20.48
N ALA A 168 11.78 0.57 -21.36
CA ALA A 168 12.19 0.26 -22.72
C ALA A 168 12.23 1.52 -23.59
N ASN A 169 11.19 2.35 -23.51
CA ASN A 169 11.07 3.64 -24.18
C ASN A 169 10.10 4.56 -23.40
N PRO A 170 9.89 5.82 -23.80
CA PRO A 170 9.07 6.77 -23.03
C PRO A 170 7.62 6.35 -22.78
N TRP A 171 7.09 5.39 -23.52
CA TRP A 171 5.69 4.92 -23.43
C TRP A 171 5.57 3.48 -22.93
N VAL A 172 6.62 2.66 -23.09
CA VAL A 172 6.55 1.23 -22.78
C VAL A 172 7.55 0.90 -21.70
N SER A 173 7.05 0.35 -20.61
CA SER A 173 7.85 -0.20 -19.51
C SER A 173 7.34 -1.58 -19.12
N GLY A 174 8.18 -2.34 -18.43
CA GLY A 174 7.84 -3.66 -17.91
C GLY A 174 8.33 -3.80 -16.49
N TYR A 175 7.64 -4.62 -15.70
CA TYR A 175 8.02 -4.94 -14.33
C TYR A 175 7.88 -6.44 -14.09
N MET A 176 8.78 -6.99 -13.28
CA MET A 176 8.80 -8.39 -12.88
C MET A 176 9.23 -8.48 -11.41
N ALA A 177 8.53 -9.29 -10.62
CA ALA A 177 8.88 -9.65 -9.24
C ALA A 177 8.94 -11.16 -9.10
N LEU A 178 10.13 -11.63 -8.72
CA LEU A 178 10.37 -13.01 -8.30
C LEU A 178 10.27 -13.07 -6.78
N ASP A 179 9.46 -14.00 -6.30
CA ASP A 179 9.35 -14.33 -4.88
C ASP A 179 9.71 -15.80 -4.67
N TYR A 180 9.77 -16.22 -3.41
CA TYR A 180 9.92 -17.61 -3.05
C TYR A 180 8.88 -18.07 -2.04
N ASP A 181 8.73 -19.38 -1.93
CA ASP A 181 7.85 -20.05 -0.99
C ASP A 181 8.61 -20.38 0.31
N PRO A 182 8.34 -19.68 1.44
CA PRO A 182 9.03 -19.92 2.70
C PRO A 182 8.63 -21.24 3.38
N ASP A 183 7.51 -21.87 2.97
CA ASP A 183 7.04 -23.11 3.57
C ASP A 183 7.66 -24.36 2.91
N GLU A 184 8.32 -24.22 1.74
CA GLU A 184 8.91 -25.32 0.97
C GLU A 184 10.40 -25.56 1.28
N LEU A 185 10.74 -26.00 2.49
CA LEU A 185 12.13 -26.18 2.90
C LEU A 185 12.85 -27.40 2.28
N ALA A 186 12.09 -28.43 1.87
CA ALA A 186 12.66 -29.71 1.46
C ALA A 186 13.53 -29.61 0.19
N ASP A 187 13.12 -28.78 -0.78
CA ASP A 187 13.77 -28.63 -2.08
C ASP A 187 14.46 -27.26 -2.26
N GLY A 188 14.83 -26.61 -1.15
CA GLY A 188 15.57 -25.34 -1.17
C GLY A 188 14.72 -24.10 -1.46
N SER A 189 13.42 -24.16 -1.14
CA SER A 189 12.42 -23.11 -1.37
C SER A 189 12.15 -22.80 -2.85
N ARG A 190 10.91 -23.08 -3.29
CA ARG A 190 10.49 -22.81 -4.67
C ARG A 190 10.47 -21.32 -4.97
N VAL A 191 11.18 -20.89 -6.00
CA VAL A 191 11.12 -19.53 -6.57
C VAL A 191 10.05 -19.49 -7.66
N PHE A 192 9.22 -18.44 -7.66
CA PHE A 192 8.14 -18.26 -8.63
C PHE A 192 7.96 -16.80 -9.06
N MET A 193 7.36 -16.61 -10.24
CA MET A 193 6.97 -15.28 -10.72
C MET A 193 5.69 -14.86 -10.02
N ASN A 194 5.78 -13.91 -9.08
CA ASN A 194 4.61 -13.43 -8.35
C ASN A 194 3.84 -12.39 -9.17
N ARG A 195 4.55 -11.43 -9.75
CA ARG A 195 3.99 -10.36 -10.59
C ARG A 195 4.88 -10.15 -11.80
N ALA A 196 4.26 -9.94 -12.96
CA ALA A 196 4.97 -9.60 -14.19
C ALA A 196 4.01 -8.96 -15.18
N PHE A 197 4.29 -7.74 -15.60
CA PHE A 197 3.39 -7.00 -16.48
C PHE A 197 4.11 -5.98 -17.35
N ILE A 198 3.48 -5.64 -18.47
CA ILE A 198 3.90 -4.60 -19.40
C ILE A 198 2.92 -3.45 -19.26
N MET A 199 3.45 -2.22 -19.18
CA MET A 199 2.69 -0.98 -19.14
C MET A 199 2.89 -0.21 -20.44
N ILE A 200 1.80 0.35 -20.95
CA ILE A 200 1.78 1.28 -22.07
C ILE A 200 1.11 2.57 -21.60
N GLY A 201 1.90 3.60 -21.37
CA GLY A 201 1.43 4.89 -20.87
C GLY A 201 2.57 5.88 -20.60
N ASN A 202 2.24 7.17 -20.61
CA ASN A 202 3.14 8.24 -20.18
C ASN A 202 2.32 9.36 -19.54
N LEU A 203 2.26 9.38 -18.21
CA LEU A 203 1.41 10.31 -17.45
C LEU A 203 1.84 11.78 -17.58
N SER A 204 3.08 12.06 -17.97
CA SER A 204 3.53 13.42 -18.30
C SER A 204 2.92 13.98 -19.59
N ARG A 205 2.33 13.12 -20.43
CA ARG A 205 1.76 13.49 -21.73
C ARG A 205 0.27 13.17 -21.84
N PHE A 206 -0.16 12.07 -21.23
CA PHE A 206 -1.54 11.58 -21.33
C PHE A 206 -1.91 10.80 -20.06
N PRO A 207 -3.04 11.12 -19.39
CA PRO A 207 -3.37 10.53 -18.08
C PRO A 207 -3.88 9.09 -18.16
N PHE A 208 -4.21 8.59 -19.36
CA PHE A 208 -4.61 7.19 -19.54
C PHE A 208 -3.41 6.29 -19.80
N TYR A 209 -3.53 5.07 -19.32
CA TYR A 209 -2.55 4.01 -19.54
C TYR A 209 -3.25 2.65 -19.63
N THR A 210 -2.54 1.64 -20.11
CA THR A 210 -2.99 0.26 -20.07
C THR A 210 -1.87 -0.65 -19.60
N SER A 211 -2.22 -1.76 -18.97
CA SER A 211 -1.27 -2.79 -18.58
C SER A 211 -1.81 -4.18 -18.91
N ILE A 212 -0.89 -5.12 -19.14
CA ILE A 212 -1.22 -6.54 -19.34
C ILE A 212 -0.19 -7.40 -18.62
N GLY A 213 -0.66 -8.38 -17.85
CA GLY A 213 0.21 -9.33 -17.16
C GLY A 213 -0.40 -9.97 -15.93
N GLN A 214 0.44 -10.56 -15.10
CA GLN A 214 0.08 -11.11 -13.80
C GLN A 214 0.27 -10.06 -12.72
N VAL A 215 -0.83 -9.67 -12.08
CA VAL A 215 -0.89 -8.59 -11.10
C VAL A 215 -1.79 -8.97 -9.93
N TYR A 216 -1.74 -8.20 -8.85
CA TYR A 216 -2.90 -8.09 -7.97
C TYR A 216 -3.87 -7.09 -8.59
N VAL A 217 -5.06 -7.57 -8.95
CA VAL A 217 -6.07 -6.72 -9.61
C VAL A 217 -6.54 -5.61 -8.66
N PRO A 218 -6.96 -4.44 -9.17
CA PRO A 218 -7.36 -3.31 -8.34
C PRO A 218 -8.73 -3.53 -7.68
N PHE A 219 -8.71 -4.35 -6.65
CA PHE A 219 -9.81 -4.58 -5.72
C PHE A 219 -9.26 -4.44 -4.30
N GLY A 220 -9.75 -3.44 -3.57
CA GLY A 220 -9.20 -3.02 -2.28
C GLY A 220 -7.86 -2.27 -2.41
N ARG A 221 -7.35 -1.83 -1.27
CA ARG A 221 -6.06 -1.17 -1.10
C ARG A 221 -5.18 -1.89 -0.09
N TYR A 222 -5.74 -2.49 0.95
CA TYR A 222 -4.99 -3.31 1.93
C TYR A 222 -3.84 -2.61 2.65
N SER A 223 -3.83 -1.27 2.66
CA SER A 223 -2.79 -0.48 3.33
C SER A 223 -2.71 -0.86 4.81
N SER A 224 -1.49 -1.06 5.31
CA SER A 224 -1.26 -1.38 6.71
C SER A 224 0.17 -1.08 7.15
N MET A 225 0.31 -0.64 8.40
CA MET A 225 1.61 -0.50 9.06
C MET A 225 1.93 -1.70 9.98
N MET A 226 1.13 -2.78 9.90
CA MET A 226 1.29 -4.03 10.65
C MET A 226 2.20 -5.02 9.92
N ILE A 227 2.84 -5.92 10.69
CA ILE A 227 3.51 -7.13 10.18
C ILE A 227 2.45 -8.11 9.69
N THR A 228 1.42 -8.31 10.50
CA THR A 228 0.33 -9.21 10.16
C THR A 228 -0.48 -8.63 8.99
N THR A 229 -0.78 -9.49 8.02
CA THR A 229 -1.71 -9.16 6.95
C THR A 229 -3.11 -8.77 7.50
N PRO A 230 -3.69 -7.62 7.09
CA PRO A 230 -5.02 -7.24 7.51
C PRO A 230 -6.08 -8.22 7.00
N VAL A 231 -7.16 -8.39 7.77
CA VAL A 231 -8.22 -9.38 7.45
C VAL A 231 -8.92 -9.10 6.12
N THR A 232 -8.93 -7.83 5.67
CA THR A 232 -9.45 -7.44 4.35
C THR A 232 -8.59 -7.99 3.24
N GLN A 233 -7.26 -7.93 3.35
CA GLN A 233 -6.32 -8.51 2.37
C GLN A 233 -6.44 -10.02 2.31
N ALA A 234 -6.55 -10.67 3.47
CA ALA A 234 -6.73 -12.11 3.54
C ALA A 234 -8.06 -12.55 2.91
N LEU A 235 -9.12 -11.74 2.98
CA LEU A 235 -10.39 -12.04 2.32
C LEU A 235 -10.43 -11.68 0.84
N GLY A 236 -9.83 -10.56 0.44
CA GLY A 236 -10.14 -9.90 -0.83
C GLY A 236 -9.02 -9.91 -1.87
N ARG A 237 -7.75 -10.03 -1.49
CA ARG A 237 -6.65 -9.83 -2.44
C ARG A 237 -6.66 -10.92 -3.51
N THR A 238 -6.80 -10.50 -4.77
CA THR A 238 -6.89 -11.40 -5.93
C THR A 238 -5.67 -11.22 -6.82
N ARG A 239 -4.95 -12.32 -7.07
CA ARG A 239 -3.85 -12.38 -8.04
C ARG A 239 -4.36 -13.02 -9.32
N ALA A 240 -4.24 -12.33 -10.44
CA ALA A 240 -4.74 -12.85 -11.70
C ALA A 240 -3.94 -12.34 -12.89
N ARG A 241 -4.12 -13.01 -14.04
CA ARG A 241 -3.66 -12.52 -15.34
C ARG A 241 -4.72 -11.59 -15.90
N ALA A 242 -4.40 -10.31 -15.97
CA ALA A 242 -5.35 -9.25 -16.27
C ALA A 242 -4.87 -8.34 -17.40
N ILE A 243 -5.83 -7.70 -18.04
CA ILE A 243 -5.65 -6.49 -18.85
C ILE A 243 -6.36 -5.37 -18.11
N THR A 244 -5.66 -4.26 -17.88
CA THR A 244 -6.17 -3.08 -17.19
C THR A 244 -6.15 -1.88 -18.13
N LEU A 245 -7.22 -1.08 -18.09
CA LEU A 245 -7.30 0.27 -18.63
C LEU A 245 -7.42 1.23 -17.44
N GLY A 246 -6.44 2.11 -17.28
CA GLY A 246 -6.37 3.03 -16.17
C GLY A 246 -6.37 4.49 -16.58
N TYR A 247 -6.92 5.33 -15.71
CA TYR A 247 -6.82 6.78 -15.71
C TYR A 247 -6.14 7.21 -14.42
N GLN A 248 -5.10 8.03 -14.53
CA GLN A 248 -4.37 8.56 -13.38
C GLN A 248 -4.11 10.05 -13.61
N GLN A 249 -4.78 10.89 -12.83
CA GLN A 249 -4.45 12.31 -12.81
C GLN A 249 -3.10 12.52 -12.11
N THR A 250 -2.32 13.46 -12.62
CA THR A 250 -1.05 13.89 -12.03
C THR A 250 -1.25 15.18 -11.22
N GLY A 251 -0.76 15.22 -9.98
CA GLY A 251 -0.82 16.39 -9.10
C GLY A 251 -1.17 16.04 -7.64
N ASN A 252 -1.25 17.05 -6.78
CA ASN A 252 -1.50 16.87 -5.34
C ASN A 252 -2.92 16.36 -5.02
N ASN A 253 -3.87 16.66 -5.90
CA ASN A 253 -5.25 16.23 -5.82
C ASN A 253 -5.54 15.45 -7.10
N ALA A 254 -5.66 14.14 -7.01
CA ALA A 254 -5.65 13.25 -8.16
C ALA A 254 -6.82 12.27 -8.10
N LEU A 255 -7.70 12.36 -9.10
CA LEU A 255 -8.65 11.30 -9.39
C LEU A 255 -7.92 10.17 -10.11
N HIS A 256 -8.23 8.95 -9.72
CA HIS A 256 -7.82 7.75 -10.44
C HIS A 256 -9.01 6.80 -10.63
N ALA A 257 -8.98 6.06 -11.72
CA ALA A 257 -9.99 5.06 -12.04
C ALA A 257 -9.40 3.97 -12.92
N GLU A 258 -9.76 2.72 -12.65
CA GLU A 258 -9.28 1.55 -13.37
C GLU A 258 -10.46 0.62 -13.71
N LEU A 259 -10.38 0.03 -14.91
CA LEU A 259 -11.25 -1.04 -15.38
C LEU A 259 -10.35 -2.19 -15.81
N TYR A 260 -10.64 -3.40 -15.35
CA TYR A 260 -9.81 -4.56 -15.66
C TYR A 260 -10.67 -5.78 -15.98
N GLY A 261 -10.14 -6.62 -16.86
CA GLY A 261 -10.64 -7.95 -17.16
C GLY A 261 -9.56 -8.99 -16.87
N TYR A 262 -9.94 -10.15 -16.34
CA TYR A 262 -9.00 -11.22 -16.00
C TYR A 262 -9.62 -12.60 -16.18
N GLN A 263 -8.79 -13.62 -16.32
CA GLN A 263 -9.22 -15.02 -16.30
C GLN A 263 -9.39 -15.48 -14.85
N GLY A 264 -10.59 -15.91 -14.48
CA GLY A 264 -10.89 -16.48 -13.17
C GLY A 264 -10.23 -17.84 -12.96
N LEU A 265 -9.90 -18.16 -11.71
CA LEU A 265 -9.30 -19.44 -11.30
C LEU A 265 -10.37 -20.51 -11.04
N THR A 266 -11.60 -20.07 -10.76
CA THR A 266 -12.77 -20.92 -10.51
C THR A 266 -13.67 -21.07 -11.75
N ASN A 267 -14.24 -22.26 -11.93
CA ASN A 267 -15.23 -22.54 -12.96
C ASN A 267 -16.65 -22.27 -12.45
N ASN A 268 -17.62 -22.04 -13.34
CA ASN A 268 -19.03 -21.91 -12.95
C ASN A 268 -19.85 -23.04 -13.55
N PHE A 269 -20.64 -23.76 -12.73
CA PHE A 269 -21.49 -24.86 -13.19
C PHE A 269 -22.47 -24.45 -14.30
N SER A 270 -22.94 -23.19 -14.27
CA SER A 270 -23.93 -22.65 -15.21
C SER A 270 -23.34 -22.07 -16.51
N ARG A 271 -22.01 -21.95 -16.66
CA ARG A 271 -21.37 -21.33 -17.83
C ARG A 271 -20.23 -22.20 -18.34
N SER A 272 -20.54 -23.02 -19.34
CA SER A 272 -19.63 -23.95 -20.01
C SER A 272 -18.56 -23.24 -20.87
N ASN A 273 -17.51 -22.66 -20.27
CA ASN A 273 -16.20 -22.26 -20.87
C ASN A 273 -15.86 -20.77 -20.98
N HIS A 274 -16.53 -19.85 -20.27
CA HIS A 274 -16.04 -18.47 -20.17
C HIS A 274 -15.81 -18.10 -18.71
N ASN A 275 -14.55 -18.21 -18.27
CA ASN A 275 -14.09 -17.83 -16.93
C ASN A 275 -13.70 -16.35 -16.86
N ASP A 276 -14.18 -15.53 -17.80
CA ASP A 276 -13.84 -14.11 -17.86
C ASP A 276 -14.51 -13.37 -16.70
N GLN A 277 -13.66 -12.75 -15.89
CA GLN A 277 -14.02 -11.93 -14.76
C GLN A 277 -13.56 -10.49 -15.02
N TRP A 278 -14.12 -9.56 -14.26
CA TRP A 278 -13.80 -8.15 -14.39
C TRP A 278 -14.00 -7.42 -13.08
N GLY A 279 -13.49 -6.21 -13.02
CA GLY A 279 -13.74 -5.31 -11.91
C GLY A 279 -13.37 -3.89 -12.25
N THR A 280 -13.58 -3.02 -11.28
CA THR A 280 -13.28 -1.60 -11.41
C THR A 280 -12.87 -1.02 -10.06
N ASP A 281 -12.06 0.02 -10.10
CA ASP A 281 -11.64 0.80 -8.95
C ASP A 281 -11.76 2.28 -9.29
N VAL A 282 -12.22 3.09 -8.33
CA VAL A 282 -12.25 4.54 -8.44
C VAL A 282 -11.86 5.12 -7.09
N GLY A 283 -10.92 6.07 -7.10
CA GLY A 283 -10.49 6.73 -5.89
C GLY A 283 -9.95 8.13 -6.14
N TYR A 284 -9.81 8.86 -5.04
CA TYR A 284 -9.37 10.24 -5.03
C TYR A 284 -8.32 10.44 -3.95
N GLU A 285 -7.13 10.85 -4.39
CA GLU A 285 -6.04 11.29 -3.53
C GLU A 285 -6.16 12.79 -3.33
N PHE A 286 -6.01 13.25 -2.09
CA PHE A 286 -6.06 14.67 -1.74
C PHE A 286 -4.90 15.06 -0.83
N SER A 287 -4.42 16.29 -1.04
CA SER A 287 -3.41 16.91 -0.18
C SER A 287 -3.71 18.41 -0.04
N ASN A 288 -3.81 18.86 1.21
CA ASN A 288 -3.94 20.26 1.57
C ASN A 288 -2.67 20.72 2.29
N GLY A 289 -1.63 21.03 1.51
CA GLY A 289 -0.29 21.31 2.00
C GLY A 289 0.32 20.10 2.73
N ASP A 290 1.24 20.36 3.65
CA ASP A 290 2.01 19.30 4.32
C ASP A 290 1.29 18.70 5.56
N ARG A 291 0.10 19.22 5.91
CA ARG A 291 -0.57 18.87 7.18
C ARG A 291 -1.60 17.76 7.03
N VAL A 292 -2.38 17.80 5.94
CA VAL A 292 -3.50 16.88 5.71
C VAL A 292 -3.37 16.28 4.33
N SER A 293 -3.32 14.96 4.27
CA SER A 293 -3.38 14.21 3.02
C SER A 293 -4.16 12.92 3.23
N GLY A 294 -4.61 12.31 2.15
CA GLY A 294 -5.34 11.05 2.25
C GLY A 294 -5.81 10.53 0.91
N GLU A 295 -6.51 9.41 0.98
CA GLU A 295 -7.12 8.72 -0.14
C GLU A 295 -8.50 8.23 0.30
N ILE A 296 -9.47 8.28 -0.61
CA ILE A 296 -10.74 7.58 -0.44
C ILE A 296 -11.10 6.94 -1.77
N GLY A 297 -11.54 5.68 -1.74
CA GLY A 297 -11.90 4.96 -2.94
C GLY A 297 -12.84 3.80 -2.70
N ALA A 298 -13.37 3.28 -3.80
CA ALA A 298 -14.23 2.13 -3.83
C ALA A 298 -13.88 1.26 -5.03
N SER A 299 -13.99 -0.05 -4.83
CA SER A 299 -13.66 -1.05 -5.83
C SER A 299 -14.71 -2.15 -5.88
N PHE A 300 -14.81 -2.78 -7.04
CA PHE A 300 -15.72 -3.88 -7.31
C PHE A 300 -14.96 -5.00 -8.01
N ILE A 301 -15.28 -6.24 -7.65
CA ILE A 301 -14.80 -7.44 -8.34
C ILE A 301 -15.96 -8.38 -8.61
N SER A 302 -16.00 -8.96 -9.82
CA SER A 302 -17.10 -9.84 -10.24
C SER A 302 -17.14 -11.17 -9.49
N ASN A 303 -16.01 -11.63 -8.96
CA ASN A 303 -15.88 -12.90 -8.25
C ASN A 303 -14.85 -12.84 -7.09
N LEU A 304 -15.35 -12.83 -5.85
CA LEU A 304 -14.54 -12.86 -4.63
C LEU A 304 -13.87 -14.23 -4.41
N ALA A 305 -14.44 -15.29 -4.97
CA ALA A 305 -13.90 -16.65 -4.85
C ALA A 305 -12.47 -16.77 -5.37
N ASP A 306 -12.10 -15.96 -6.37
CA ASP A 306 -10.77 -15.95 -6.99
C ASP A 306 -9.71 -15.26 -6.10
N SER A 307 -10.10 -14.72 -4.93
CA SER A 307 -9.15 -14.19 -3.95
C SER A 307 -8.25 -15.27 -3.37
N GLN A 308 -7.02 -14.90 -3.04
CA GLN A 308 -6.02 -15.86 -2.60
C GLN A 308 -6.39 -16.56 -1.30
N GLY A 309 -6.98 -15.85 -0.33
CA GLY A 309 -7.39 -16.48 0.91
C GLY A 309 -8.46 -17.53 0.69
N MET A 310 -9.40 -17.29 -0.24
CA MET A 310 -10.42 -18.27 -0.59
C MET A 310 -9.84 -19.46 -1.37
N GLN A 311 -8.92 -19.22 -2.32
CA GLN A 311 -8.20 -20.29 -3.03
C GLN A 311 -7.26 -21.10 -2.13
N ALA A 312 -6.79 -20.54 -1.02
CA ALA A 312 -5.91 -21.23 -0.09
C ALA A 312 -6.65 -22.07 0.97
N THR A 313 -7.96 -21.87 1.14
CA THR A 313 -8.72 -22.43 2.29
C THR A 313 -10.04 -23.09 1.91
N ALA A 314 -10.86 -22.41 1.10
CA ALA A 314 -12.24 -22.79 0.81
C ALA A 314 -12.38 -23.50 -0.53
N PHE A 315 -11.48 -23.23 -1.48
CA PHE A 315 -11.54 -23.78 -2.82
C PHE A 315 -10.25 -24.50 -3.20
N LEU A 316 -10.37 -25.57 -3.98
CA LEU A 316 -9.23 -26.14 -4.71
C LEU A 316 -9.12 -25.49 -6.10
N ASP A 317 -7.90 -25.40 -6.64
CA ASP A 317 -7.67 -24.88 -7.99
C ASP A 317 -8.65 -25.51 -8.99
N ASN A 318 -9.31 -24.68 -9.81
CA ASN A 318 -10.27 -25.09 -10.84
C ASN A 318 -11.59 -25.69 -10.31
N GLU A 319 -11.93 -25.48 -9.04
CA GLU A 319 -13.22 -25.89 -8.47
C GLU A 319 -14.39 -25.21 -9.18
N THR A 320 -15.49 -25.97 -9.34
CA THR A 320 -16.70 -25.50 -10.01
C THR A 320 -17.68 -24.93 -9.00
N LEU A 321 -17.74 -23.61 -8.92
CA LEU A 321 -18.71 -22.88 -8.12
C LEU A 321 -20.13 -23.09 -8.66
N ARG A 322 -21.11 -23.15 -7.75
CA ARG A 322 -22.53 -23.11 -8.13
C ARG A 322 -22.88 -21.77 -8.76
N HIS A 323 -22.31 -20.69 -8.24
CA HIS A 323 -22.36 -19.37 -8.87
C HIS A 323 -21.20 -18.48 -8.42
N ARG A 324 -20.74 -17.58 -9.28
CA ARG A 324 -19.87 -16.47 -8.89
C ARG A 324 -20.49 -15.60 -7.80
N VAL A 325 -19.66 -15.05 -6.92
CA VAL A 325 -20.07 -14.11 -5.86
C VAL A 325 -19.29 -12.82 -6.01
N SER A 326 -19.93 -11.75 -6.43
CA SER A 326 -19.28 -10.44 -6.56
C SER A 326 -19.07 -9.79 -5.20
N ALA A 327 -18.09 -8.89 -5.12
CA ALA A 327 -17.78 -8.16 -3.89
C ALA A 327 -17.52 -6.68 -4.15
N LEU A 328 -17.76 -5.89 -3.12
CA LEU A 328 -17.48 -4.46 -3.06
C LEU A 328 -16.44 -4.20 -1.97
N GLY A 329 -15.49 -3.33 -2.26
CA GLY A 329 -14.50 -2.80 -1.34
C GLY A 329 -14.65 -1.28 -1.22
N VAL A 330 -14.49 -0.75 -0.02
CA VAL A 330 -14.33 0.69 0.24
C VAL A 330 -13.10 0.86 1.11
N TYR A 331 -12.22 1.78 0.73
CA TYR A 331 -10.98 2.03 1.46
C TYR A 331 -10.76 3.53 1.64
N GLY A 332 -10.01 3.87 2.68
CA GLY A 332 -9.55 5.22 2.89
C GLY A 332 -8.36 5.31 3.82
N SER A 333 -7.57 6.35 3.62
CA SER A 333 -6.49 6.76 4.51
C SER A 333 -6.56 8.26 4.76
N LEU A 334 -6.21 8.68 5.98
CA LEU A 334 -6.17 10.07 6.38
C LEU A 334 -4.95 10.31 7.24
N ALA A 335 -3.99 11.06 6.72
CA ALA A 335 -2.84 11.56 7.46
C ALA A 335 -3.13 13.00 7.91
N ILE A 336 -3.23 13.20 9.22
CA ILE A 336 -3.18 14.51 9.87
C ILE A 336 -1.92 14.51 10.71
N LYS A 337 -0.80 14.99 10.16
CA LYS A 337 0.51 14.79 10.78
C LYS A 337 0.51 15.21 12.25
N PRO A 338 1.05 14.37 13.17
CA PRO A 338 1.79 13.12 12.93
C PRO A 338 0.93 11.82 12.99
N VAL A 339 -0.39 11.91 12.86
CA VAL A 339 -1.30 10.75 12.98
C VAL A 339 -1.74 10.28 11.59
N VAL A 340 -1.78 8.97 11.38
CA VAL A 340 -2.32 8.34 10.17
C VAL A 340 -3.41 7.35 10.54
N PHE A 341 -4.59 7.52 9.96
CA PHE A 341 -5.71 6.60 10.07
C PHE A 341 -5.86 5.83 8.78
N ILE A 342 -6.15 4.54 8.90
CA ILE A 342 -6.44 3.65 7.76
C ILE A 342 -7.75 2.93 8.07
N ALA A 343 -8.61 2.78 7.07
CA ALA A 343 -9.81 1.97 7.18
C ALA A 343 -10.13 1.31 5.84
N GLU A 344 -10.60 0.07 5.90
CA GLU A 344 -11.03 -0.68 4.73
C GLU A 344 -12.18 -1.63 5.08
N TYR A 345 -13.12 -1.78 4.16
CA TYR A 345 -14.24 -2.69 4.29
C TYR A 345 -14.46 -3.45 2.98
N ILE A 346 -14.56 -4.77 3.07
CA ILE A 346 -14.84 -5.68 1.96
C ILE A 346 -16.06 -6.50 2.29
N SER A 347 -16.97 -6.63 1.33
CA SER A 347 -18.20 -7.39 1.48
C SER A 347 -18.54 -8.15 0.22
N ALA A 348 -18.81 -9.45 0.37
CA ALA A 348 -19.58 -10.20 -0.62
C ALA A 348 -20.97 -9.56 -0.78
N LEU A 349 -21.43 -9.37 -2.02
CA LEU A 349 -22.72 -8.74 -2.32
C LEU A 349 -23.90 -9.71 -2.17
N LYS A 350 -23.62 -11.02 -2.25
CA LYS A 350 -24.57 -12.10 -1.97
C LYS A 350 -23.86 -13.24 -1.25
N SER A 351 -24.64 -14.14 -0.65
CA SER A 351 -24.09 -15.39 -0.10
C SER A 351 -23.53 -16.27 -1.20
N PHE A 352 -22.48 -17.02 -0.88
CA PHE A 352 -22.08 -18.24 -1.58
C PHE A 352 -23.18 -19.31 -1.46
N ASP A 353 -23.12 -20.34 -2.30
CA ASP A 353 -23.92 -21.55 -2.07
C ASP A 353 -23.42 -22.23 -0.78
N ILE A 354 -24.31 -22.87 -0.02
CA ILE A 354 -23.94 -23.60 1.20
C ILE A 354 -22.92 -24.70 0.92
N ASN A 355 -22.92 -25.27 -0.28
CA ASN A 355 -21.98 -26.30 -0.65
C ASN A 355 -20.61 -25.72 -1.06
N ASP A 356 -20.55 -24.46 -1.45
CA ASP A 356 -19.31 -23.76 -1.81
C ASP A 356 -18.63 -23.19 -0.55
N VAL A 357 -19.36 -22.38 0.22
CA VAL A 357 -18.88 -21.85 1.50
C VAL A 357 -20.04 -21.78 2.47
N ASN A 358 -19.99 -22.59 3.54
CA ASN A 358 -21.01 -22.58 4.57
C ASN A 358 -20.64 -21.71 5.77
N PHE A 359 -21.67 -21.23 6.46
CA PHE A 359 -21.57 -20.61 7.77
C PHE A 359 -22.90 -20.81 8.50
N ALA A 360 -22.90 -21.45 9.67
CA ALA A 360 -24.11 -21.68 10.46
C ALA A 360 -25.29 -22.28 9.65
N ASN A 361 -25.03 -23.38 8.90
CA ASN A 361 -26.03 -24.08 8.07
C ASN A 361 -26.67 -23.26 6.94
N ARG A 362 -26.01 -22.20 6.47
CA ARG A 362 -26.40 -21.42 5.28
C ARG A 362 -25.18 -21.09 4.43
N GLY A 363 -25.43 -20.60 3.22
CA GLY A 363 -24.41 -19.99 2.39
C GLY A 363 -23.79 -18.76 3.05
N ALA A 364 -22.47 -18.74 3.16
CA ALA A 364 -21.72 -17.65 3.79
C ALA A 364 -21.74 -16.40 2.90
N ARG A 365 -21.93 -15.22 3.52
CA ARG A 365 -21.72 -13.91 2.89
C ARG A 365 -20.58 -13.21 3.63
N PRO A 366 -19.32 -13.53 3.31
CA PRO A 366 -18.19 -13.05 4.08
C PRO A 366 -18.03 -11.54 3.95
N THR A 367 -17.66 -10.91 5.06
CA THR A 367 -17.23 -9.51 5.12
C THR A 367 -15.97 -9.40 5.98
N ALA A 368 -15.15 -8.40 5.68
CA ALA A 368 -13.99 -8.03 6.47
C ALA A 368 -13.92 -6.51 6.61
N PHE A 369 -13.66 -6.04 7.81
CA PHE A 369 -13.37 -4.66 8.14
C PHE A 369 -12.00 -4.61 8.79
N HIS A 370 -11.22 -3.58 8.45
CA HIS A 370 -9.92 -3.33 9.04
C HIS A 370 -9.77 -1.83 9.31
N THR A 371 -9.20 -1.47 10.45
CA THR A 371 -8.83 -0.09 10.74
C THR A 371 -7.59 0.01 11.61
N GLU A 372 -6.81 1.07 11.40
CA GLU A 372 -5.61 1.39 12.16
C GLU A 372 -5.57 2.86 12.55
N ALA A 373 -4.99 3.12 13.71
CA ALA A 373 -4.55 4.45 14.13
C ALA A 373 -3.05 4.39 14.43
N ASN A 374 -2.28 5.18 13.68
CA ASN A 374 -0.84 5.17 13.69
C ASN A 374 -0.30 6.53 14.11
N TYR A 375 0.71 6.56 14.97
CA TYR A 375 1.40 7.76 15.40
C TYR A 375 2.86 7.72 14.97
N THR A 376 3.29 8.79 14.31
CA THR A 376 4.61 8.89 13.70
C THR A 376 5.52 9.77 14.57
N PHE A 377 6.73 9.31 14.85
CA PHE A 377 7.67 10.01 15.73
C PHE A 377 9.11 9.60 15.44
N LYS A 378 10.03 9.95 16.34
CA LYS A 378 11.42 9.50 16.28
C LYS A 378 11.83 8.85 17.60
N THR A 379 12.39 7.65 17.53
CA THR A 379 13.12 7.06 18.66
C THR A 379 14.57 7.52 18.58
N GLY A 380 14.93 8.51 19.40
CA GLY A 380 16.20 9.24 19.21
C GLY A 380 16.21 9.97 17.86
N SER A 381 17.16 9.64 16.98
CA SER A 381 17.25 10.23 15.64
C SER A 381 16.61 9.37 14.54
N LYS A 382 15.97 8.24 14.89
CA LYS A 382 15.48 7.24 13.95
C LYS A 382 13.97 7.41 13.75
N PRO A 383 13.47 7.50 12.50
CA PRO A 383 12.03 7.48 12.23
C PRO A 383 11.39 6.24 12.86
N SER A 384 10.31 6.45 13.62
CA SER A 384 9.57 5.40 14.31
C SER A 384 8.07 5.62 14.25
N SER A 385 7.29 4.56 14.39
CA SER A 385 5.84 4.63 14.52
C SER A 385 5.37 3.62 15.53
N ILE A 386 4.23 3.94 16.14
CA ILE A 386 3.46 3.00 16.95
C ILE A 386 2.02 3.05 16.47
N GLY A 387 1.36 1.92 16.44
CA GLY A 387 -0.02 1.83 15.99
C GLY A 387 -0.82 0.78 16.73
N ILE A 388 -2.13 0.96 16.67
CA ILE A 388 -3.12 -0.04 17.06
C ILE A 388 -3.98 -0.38 15.84
N GLY A 389 -4.32 -1.65 15.70
CA GLY A 389 -5.13 -2.17 14.62
C GLY A 389 -6.31 -2.98 15.15
N TYR A 390 -7.44 -2.89 14.45
CA TYR A 390 -8.62 -3.73 14.68
C TYR A 390 -9.14 -4.29 13.37
N GLY A 391 -9.26 -5.62 13.32
CA GLY A 391 -9.90 -6.35 12.22
C GLY A 391 -11.17 -7.03 12.72
N HIS A 392 -12.24 -6.97 11.94
CA HIS A 392 -13.46 -7.74 12.18
C HIS A 392 -13.85 -8.50 10.93
N THR A 393 -14.27 -9.75 11.07
CA THR A 393 -14.88 -10.50 9.97
C THR A 393 -16.23 -11.06 10.38
N SER A 394 -17.13 -11.14 9.41
CA SER A 394 -18.41 -11.83 9.56
C SER A 394 -18.54 -12.89 8.49
N GLN A 395 -19.01 -14.08 8.88
CA GLN A 395 -19.22 -15.22 7.97
C GLN A 395 -17.97 -15.65 7.17
N ALA A 396 -16.77 -15.36 7.67
CA ALA A 396 -15.50 -15.68 7.03
C ALA A 396 -14.76 -16.87 7.69
N LEU A 397 -15.45 -17.61 8.56
CA LEU A 397 -14.89 -18.82 9.20
C LEU A 397 -14.43 -19.86 8.16
N GLY A 398 -15.20 -20.03 7.07
CA GLY A 398 -14.82 -20.93 5.98
C GLY A 398 -13.56 -20.50 5.22
N VAL A 399 -13.12 -19.25 5.38
CA VAL A 399 -11.89 -18.69 4.82
C VAL A 399 -10.74 -18.72 5.86
N GLY A 400 -10.97 -19.32 7.02
CA GLY A 400 -9.97 -19.43 8.10
C GLY A 400 -9.68 -18.10 8.82
N LEU A 401 -10.51 -17.08 8.67
CA LEU A 401 -10.31 -15.79 9.34
C LEU A 401 -10.88 -15.77 10.76
N PRO A 402 -10.25 -15.06 11.71
CA PRO A 402 -10.83 -14.82 13.03
C PRO A 402 -12.04 -13.88 12.93
N GLN A 403 -12.92 -13.93 13.92
CA GLN A 403 -14.04 -13.01 14.01
C GLN A 403 -13.54 -11.60 14.35
N ASP A 404 -12.60 -11.50 15.29
CA ASP A 404 -12.02 -10.24 15.72
C ASP A 404 -10.50 -10.38 15.84
N ARG A 405 -9.76 -9.34 15.48
CA ARG A 405 -8.30 -9.26 15.56
C ARG A 405 -7.92 -7.92 16.16
N TYR A 406 -7.05 -7.95 17.16
CA TYR A 406 -6.49 -6.76 17.80
C TYR A 406 -4.97 -6.80 17.65
N SER A 407 -4.39 -5.72 17.17
CA SER A 407 -2.94 -5.61 17.00
C SER A 407 -2.39 -4.36 17.67
N VAL A 408 -1.20 -4.46 18.24
CA VAL A 408 -0.36 -3.33 18.66
C VAL A 408 1.02 -3.54 18.06
N PHE A 409 1.53 -2.53 17.36
CA PHE A 409 2.77 -2.67 16.61
C PHE A 409 3.65 -1.43 16.71
N TYR A 410 4.95 -1.63 16.58
CA TYR A 410 5.98 -0.62 16.62
C TYR A 410 6.99 -0.86 15.51
N ASN A 411 7.36 0.22 14.81
CA ASN A 411 8.32 0.20 13.71
C ASN A 411 9.44 1.20 13.95
N VAL A 412 10.64 0.84 13.52
CA VAL A 412 11.79 1.75 13.53
C VAL A 412 12.73 1.47 12.36
N ASN A 413 13.04 2.52 11.60
CA ASN A 413 14.12 2.47 10.63
C ASN A 413 15.47 2.59 11.36
N ILE A 414 16.03 1.44 11.76
CA ILE A 414 17.31 1.40 12.48
C ILE A 414 18.43 1.99 11.62
N TRP A 415 18.46 1.62 10.34
CA TRP A 415 19.39 2.14 9.34
C TRP A 415 18.66 2.54 8.06
N LYS A 416 19.38 3.18 7.14
CA LYS A 416 18.86 3.43 5.80
C LYS A 416 18.53 2.08 5.15
N ASP A 417 17.33 1.98 4.59
CA ASP A 417 16.83 0.80 3.91
C ASP A 417 16.78 -0.45 4.82
N THR A 418 16.71 -0.25 6.14
CA THR A 418 16.60 -1.33 7.14
C THR A 418 15.54 -1.00 8.19
N ASN A 419 14.49 -1.82 8.25
CA ASN A 419 13.39 -1.66 9.19
C ASN A 419 13.40 -2.79 10.23
N PHE A 420 13.06 -2.44 11.46
CA PHE A 420 12.73 -3.41 12.50
C PHE A 420 11.31 -3.13 13.00
N ALA A 421 10.52 -4.19 13.08
CA ALA A 421 9.16 -4.13 13.55
C ALA A 421 8.90 -5.15 14.66
N LEU A 422 8.00 -4.78 15.57
CA LEU A 422 7.48 -5.65 16.61
C LEU A 422 5.96 -5.52 16.60
N GLU A 423 5.24 -6.65 16.58
CA GLU A 423 3.78 -6.68 16.66
C GLU A 423 3.32 -7.71 17.68
N TYR A 424 2.36 -7.33 18.51
CA TYR A 424 1.49 -8.25 19.23
C TYR A 424 0.14 -8.33 18.53
N ARG A 425 -0.31 -9.55 18.24
CA ARG A 425 -1.60 -9.86 17.65
C ARG A 425 -2.40 -10.76 18.58
N HIS A 426 -3.66 -10.40 18.81
CA HIS A 426 -4.66 -11.18 19.52
C HIS A 426 -5.86 -11.43 18.62
N ASP A 427 -6.06 -12.68 18.22
CA ASP A 427 -7.21 -13.10 17.43
C ASP A 427 -8.25 -13.79 18.31
N VAL A 428 -9.52 -13.47 18.12
CA VAL A 428 -10.66 -14.12 18.75
C VAL A 428 -11.45 -14.88 17.69
N ASN A 429 -11.58 -16.19 17.88
CA ASN A 429 -12.31 -17.03 16.94
C ASN A 429 -13.82 -16.83 17.08
N TYR A 430 -14.56 -17.25 16.05
CA TYR A 430 -16.01 -17.26 16.05
C TYR A 430 -16.58 -18.09 17.21
N THR A 431 -17.77 -17.73 17.67
CA THR A 431 -18.51 -18.53 18.65
C THR A 431 -19.05 -19.83 18.04
N ARG A 432 -19.45 -20.78 18.90
CA ARG A 432 -20.02 -22.07 18.47
C ARG A 432 -21.29 -21.98 17.63
N ASN A 433 -21.95 -20.81 17.60
CA ASN A 433 -23.11 -20.57 16.73
C ASN A 433 -22.74 -20.52 15.24
N ALA A 434 -21.46 -20.44 14.90
CA ALA A 434 -20.97 -20.47 13.52
C ALA A 434 -20.92 -21.89 12.91
N ILE A 435 -21.09 -22.94 13.71
CA ILE A 435 -20.98 -24.34 13.29
C ILE A 435 -22.06 -24.68 12.27
N SER A 436 -21.65 -25.30 11.16
CA SER A 436 -22.54 -26.02 10.24
C SER A 436 -22.55 -27.50 10.60
N THR A 437 -23.73 -28.10 10.66
CA THR A 437 -23.98 -29.52 10.94
C THR A 437 -24.63 -30.26 9.77
N GLY A 438 -24.96 -29.55 8.68
CA GLY A 438 -25.65 -30.08 7.50
C GLY A 438 -24.73 -30.77 6.49
N THR A 439 -25.02 -30.59 5.19
CA THR A 439 -24.37 -31.29 4.07
C THR A 439 -22.85 -31.13 4.02
N ASN A 440 -22.34 -29.96 4.41
CA ASN A 440 -20.92 -29.68 4.60
C ASN A 440 -20.69 -29.26 6.06
N PRO A 441 -20.44 -30.20 6.99
CA PRO A 441 -20.26 -29.87 8.39
C PRO A 441 -18.92 -29.14 8.63
N THR A 442 -18.87 -28.27 9.62
CA THR A 442 -17.62 -27.61 10.02
C THR A 442 -16.63 -28.67 10.53
N PRO A 443 -15.37 -28.70 10.03
CA PRO A 443 -14.38 -29.69 10.45
C PRO A 443 -14.16 -29.68 11.97
N ALA A 444 -14.04 -30.87 12.58
CA ALA A 444 -13.94 -31.00 14.04
C ALA A 444 -12.77 -30.21 14.66
N LYS A 445 -11.65 -30.09 13.95
CA LYS A 445 -10.49 -29.28 14.37
C LYS A 445 -10.88 -27.79 14.49
N VAL A 446 -11.60 -27.26 13.51
CA VAL A 446 -12.09 -25.88 13.52
C VAL A 446 -13.09 -25.69 14.66
N VAL A 447 -14.01 -26.65 14.88
CA VAL A 447 -14.98 -26.62 15.99
C VAL A 447 -14.29 -26.55 17.36
N ALA A 448 -13.16 -27.25 17.52
CA ALA A 448 -12.39 -27.24 18.76
C ALA A 448 -11.75 -25.87 19.08
N ASP A 449 -11.52 -25.03 18.06
CA ASP A 449 -10.89 -23.72 18.18
C ASP A 449 -11.90 -22.58 18.40
N LEU A 450 -13.20 -22.83 18.21
CA LEU A 450 -14.26 -21.83 18.35
C LEU A 450 -14.39 -21.32 19.80
N GLY A 451 -14.59 -20.01 19.93
CA GLY A 451 -14.70 -19.30 21.21
C GLY A 451 -13.38 -19.14 21.96
N LYS A 452 -12.24 -19.42 21.32
CA LYS A 452 -10.89 -19.30 21.90
C LYS A 452 -10.10 -18.18 21.21
N SER A 453 -8.91 -17.91 21.75
CA SER A 453 -8.00 -16.90 21.22
C SER A 453 -6.66 -17.46 20.77
N ASP A 454 -6.07 -16.85 19.75
CA ASP A 454 -4.70 -17.05 19.30
C ASP A 454 -3.91 -15.76 19.59
N ASN A 455 -2.70 -15.90 20.14
CA ASN A 455 -1.85 -14.78 20.52
C ASN A 455 -0.47 -14.97 19.90
N VAL A 456 0.05 -13.96 19.22
CA VAL A 456 1.40 -14.02 18.63
C VAL A 456 2.12 -12.70 18.85
N VAL A 457 3.36 -12.78 19.31
CA VAL A 457 4.32 -11.69 19.22
C VAL A 457 5.26 -12.02 18.06
N THR A 458 5.38 -11.10 17.11
CA THR A 458 6.27 -11.23 15.95
C THR A 458 7.27 -10.09 15.97
N ALA A 459 8.55 -10.41 15.81
CA ALA A 459 9.58 -9.43 15.45
C ALA A 459 10.02 -9.69 14.01
N GLN A 460 10.13 -8.61 13.23
CA GLN A 460 10.52 -8.65 11.82
C GLN A 460 11.70 -7.72 11.57
N PHE A 461 12.62 -8.16 10.73
CA PHE A 461 13.77 -7.40 10.27
C PHE A 461 13.81 -7.40 8.75
N ASP A 462 13.73 -6.21 8.17
CA ASP A 462 13.64 -6.02 6.72
C ASP A 462 14.88 -5.31 6.19
N LEU A 463 15.39 -5.80 5.07
CA LEU A 463 16.40 -5.14 4.26
C LEU A 463 15.81 -4.86 2.88
N TYR A 464 15.83 -3.60 2.46
CA TYR A 464 15.41 -3.16 1.14
C TYR A 464 16.64 -2.76 0.32
N PHE A 465 16.59 -2.96 -0.99
CA PHE A 465 17.64 -2.49 -1.90
C PHE A 465 17.11 -1.95 -3.21
#